data_AF-A0AAE0Z1Z8-F1
#
_entry.id   AF-A0AAE0Z1Z8-F1
#
_cell.length_a   1.000
_cell.length_b   1.000
_cell.length_c   1.000
_cell.angle_alpha   90.00
_cell.angle_beta   90.00
_cell.angle_gamma   90.00
#
_symmetry.space_group_name_H-M   'P 1'
#
loop_
_entity.id
_entity.type
_entity.pdbx_description
1 polymer ?
#
loop_
_entity_poly.entity_id
_entity_poly.type
_entity_poly.pdbx_seq_one_letter_code
_entity_poly.pdbx_strand_id
1 'polypeptide(L)'
;MRLSSSRYSPLYLGLVARLVWEVRGLRPDAIIEAIRNAETFFWEELGMGRGCPNDTYLMQEESCEECPSGKYGVNCNESCSAHCAGTNNACSHINGSCVEGCDPGYTGETCNQECPSGKYGVNCNKRCSAHCAGTANACSHINGSCVEGCDPGYTGETCNQECPSGKYGVNCNKSCSAHCAGTNNACSHINGSCAEGCFPGYTGETCEKRKYAERSS
;
A
#
# COMPACT_ATOMS: atom_id res chain seq x y z
N MET A 1 2.52 33.37 6.43
CA MET A 1 3.94 33.02 6.25
C MET A 1 4.56 32.80 7.61
N ARG A 2 4.80 31.54 8.01
CA ARG A 2 5.57 31.24 9.23
C ARG A 2 7.04 31.45 8.86
N LEU A 3 7.59 32.58 9.28
CA LEU A 3 9.02 32.84 9.17
C LEU A 3 9.74 31.83 10.07
N SER A 4 10.50 30.91 9.47
CA SER A 4 11.43 30.06 10.22
C SER A 4 12.52 30.96 10.79
N SER A 5 12.45 31.25 12.08
CA SER A 5 13.31 32.18 12.82
C SER A 5 14.77 31.72 13.01
N SER A 6 15.29 30.80 12.19
CA SER A 6 16.56 30.11 12.48
C SER A 6 17.73 30.50 11.56
N ARG A 7 17.61 31.54 10.72
CA ARG A 7 18.68 31.91 9.76
C ARG A 7 19.14 33.37 9.78
N TYR A 8 18.77 34.17 10.78
CA TYR A 8 19.28 35.53 10.85
C TYR A 8 20.60 35.57 11.62
N SER A 9 21.69 35.71 10.86
CA SER A 9 23.03 35.98 11.38
C SER A 9 22.99 37.19 12.34
N PRO A 10 23.81 37.24 13.41
CA PRO A 10 23.89 38.39 14.32
C PRO A 10 24.11 39.72 13.58
N LEU A 11 24.73 39.67 12.39
CA LEU A 11 24.90 40.81 11.49
C LEU A 11 23.57 41.34 10.94
N TYR A 12 22.58 40.48 10.67
CA TYR A 12 21.24 40.87 10.20
C TYR A 12 20.48 41.66 11.27
N LEU A 13 20.47 41.15 12.51
CA LEU A 13 19.82 41.83 13.62
C LEU A 13 20.50 43.18 13.94
N GLY A 14 21.83 43.27 13.77
CA GLY A 14 22.58 44.52 13.90
C GLY A 14 22.28 45.55 12.81
N LEU A 15 22.10 45.11 11.56
CA LEU A 15 21.73 45.96 10.42
C LEU A 15 20.29 46.49 10.54
N VAL A 16 19.34 45.63 10.91
CA VAL A 16 17.94 46.03 11.16
C VAL A 16 17.87 47.04 12.30
N ALA A 17 18.64 46.86 13.38
CA ALA A 17 18.68 47.81 14.51
C ALA A 17 19.29 49.18 14.14
N ARG A 18 20.29 49.22 13.24
CA ARG A 18 20.86 50.49 12.72
C ARG A 18 19.89 51.23 11.80
N LEU A 19 19.25 50.53 10.86
CA LEU A 19 18.25 51.10 9.96
C LEU A 19 17.06 51.69 10.73
N VAL A 20 16.59 51.01 11.78
CA VAL A 20 15.52 51.51 12.66
C VAL A 20 15.91 52.80 13.38
N TRP A 21 17.20 53.06 13.64
CA TRP A 21 17.64 54.31 14.24
C TRP A 21 17.71 55.45 13.21
N GLU A 22 18.17 55.18 11.98
CA GLU A 22 18.30 56.16 10.90
C GLU A 22 16.94 56.65 10.33
N VAL A 23 15.88 55.84 10.44
CA VAL A 23 14.54 56.20 9.90
C VAL A 23 13.61 56.92 10.89
N ARG A 24 14.06 57.23 12.12
CA ARG A 24 13.23 57.85 13.19
C ARG A 24 12.69 59.26 12.90
N GLY A 25 13.05 59.87 11.78
CA GLY A 25 12.58 61.19 11.34
C GLY A 25 11.92 61.22 9.96
N LEU A 26 11.71 60.07 9.32
CA LEU A 26 11.13 59.99 7.97
C LEU A 26 9.60 59.93 8.01
N ARG A 27 8.96 60.44 6.95
CA ARG A 27 7.51 60.32 6.78
C ARG A 27 7.13 58.85 6.49
N PRO A 28 5.92 58.39 6.86
CA PRO A 28 5.52 56.98 6.74
C PRO A 28 5.67 56.38 5.33
N ASP A 29 5.43 57.19 4.29
CA ASP A 29 5.61 56.85 2.87
C ASP A 29 7.09 56.61 2.52
N ALA A 30 7.99 57.48 2.99
CA ALA A 30 9.44 57.32 2.81
C ALA A 30 10.02 56.12 3.58
N ILE A 31 9.40 55.73 4.70
CA ILE A 31 9.80 54.54 5.47
C ILE A 31 9.45 53.26 4.70
N ILE A 32 8.27 53.17 4.08
CA ILE A 32 7.85 52.02 3.28
C ILE A 32 8.79 51.81 2.08
N GLU A 33 9.17 52.90 1.42
CA GLU A 33 10.07 52.85 0.27
C GLU A 33 11.51 52.51 0.68
N ALA A 34 11.99 53.01 1.82
CA ALA A 34 13.27 52.62 2.38
C ALA A 34 13.33 51.13 2.77
N ILE A 35 12.25 50.57 3.32
CA ILE A 35 12.16 49.13 3.64
C ILE A 35 12.15 48.30 2.34
N ARG A 36 11.35 48.70 1.34
CA ARG A 36 11.31 48.02 0.03
C ARG A 36 12.67 48.04 -0.67
N ASN A 37 13.38 49.16 -0.61
CA ASN A 37 14.72 49.30 -1.21
C ASN A 37 15.80 48.56 -0.40
N ALA A 38 15.67 48.45 0.92
CA ALA A 38 16.55 47.65 1.76
C ALA A 38 16.35 46.14 1.53
N GLU A 39 15.09 45.71 1.31
CA GLU A 39 14.77 44.33 0.90
C GLU A 39 15.25 43.98 -0.50
N THR A 40 15.52 44.95 -1.39
CA THR A 40 16.18 44.65 -2.67
C THR A 40 17.71 44.60 -2.53
N PHE A 41 18.29 45.48 -1.69
CA PHE A 41 19.74 45.57 -1.49
C PHE A 41 20.31 44.38 -0.69
N PHE A 42 19.53 43.84 0.26
CA PHE A 42 19.97 42.74 1.13
C PHE A 42 20.19 41.40 0.38
N TRP A 43 19.54 41.20 -0.77
CA TRP A 43 19.69 39.98 -1.58
C TRP A 43 20.79 40.10 -2.64
N GLU A 44 21.16 41.32 -3.05
CA GLU A 44 22.22 41.56 -4.05
C GLU A 44 23.64 41.42 -3.47
N GLU A 45 23.93 41.89 -2.25
CA GLU A 45 25.30 41.84 -1.68
C GLU A 45 25.70 40.49 -1.07
N LEU A 46 24.74 39.67 -0.64
CA LEU A 46 25.02 38.35 -0.03
C LEU A 46 25.09 37.20 -1.06
N GLY A 47 24.87 37.47 -2.34
CA GLY A 47 24.78 36.44 -3.38
C GLY A 47 23.66 35.43 -3.14
N MET A 48 22.70 35.77 -2.27
CA MET A 48 21.50 34.97 -2.03
C MET A 48 20.51 35.36 -3.11
N GLY A 49 20.51 34.63 -4.23
CA GLY A 49 19.48 34.82 -5.26
C GLY A 49 18.08 34.68 -4.66
N ARG A 50 17.07 35.30 -5.30
CA ARG A 50 15.66 34.97 -5.02
C ARG A 50 15.52 33.46 -5.19
N GLY A 51 15.38 32.74 -4.08
CA GLY A 51 15.11 31.31 -4.11
C GLY A 51 13.85 31.02 -4.90
N CYS A 52 13.69 29.77 -5.33
CA CYS A 52 12.54 29.42 -6.14
C CYS A 52 11.20 29.67 -5.45
N PRO A 53 10.14 30.00 -6.22
CA PRO A 53 8.81 30.09 -5.66
C PRO A 53 8.44 28.70 -5.11
N ASN A 54 8.38 28.60 -3.78
CA ASN A 54 8.33 27.38 -2.98
C ASN A 54 9.64 26.58 -2.93
N ASP A 55 9.95 26.06 -1.73
CA ASP A 55 11.13 25.25 -1.42
C ASP A 55 11.17 23.89 -2.17
N THR A 56 10.17 23.58 -3.01
CA THR A 56 10.01 22.32 -3.77
C THR A 56 10.60 22.33 -5.19
N TYR A 57 11.40 23.36 -5.50
CA TYR A 57 12.09 23.53 -6.78
C TYR A 57 13.59 23.74 -6.52
N LEU A 58 14.44 23.23 -7.42
CA LEU A 58 15.88 23.42 -7.35
C LEU A 58 16.30 24.66 -8.14
N MET A 59 17.18 25.46 -7.54
CA MET A 59 17.88 26.55 -8.20
C MET A 59 18.96 25.94 -9.10
N GLN A 60 18.76 25.96 -10.42
CA GLN A 60 19.76 25.60 -11.42
C GLN A 60 19.99 26.80 -12.34
N GLU A 61 21.21 27.34 -12.33
CA GLU A 61 21.67 28.43 -13.23
C GLU A 61 20.65 29.58 -13.37
N GLU A 62 20.19 30.13 -12.24
CA GLU A 62 19.20 31.24 -12.16
C GLU A 62 17.76 30.89 -12.58
N SER A 63 17.44 29.61 -12.77
CA SER A 63 16.09 29.12 -13.05
C SER A 63 15.60 28.12 -11.99
N CYS A 64 14.28 27.94 -11.94
CA CYS A 64 13.62 27.03 -11.02
C CYS A 64 13.17 25.79 -11.76
N GLU A 65 13.86 24.69 -11.50
CA GLU A 65 13.54 23.40 -12.09
C GLU A 65 12.79 22.52 -11.09
N GLU A 66 11.87 21.71 -11.62
CA GLU A 66 11.21 20.66 -10.86
C GLU A 66 12.25 19.65 -10.35
N CYS A 67 11.88 18.88 -9.32
CA CYS A 67 12.77 17.83 -8.85
C CYS A 67 13.06 16.81 -9.95
N PRO A 68 14.30 16.28 -9.98
CA PRO A 68 14.60 15.16 -10.87
C PRO A 68 13.66 13.99 -10.59
N SER A 69 13.38 13.18 -11.63
CA SER A 69 12.47 12.04 -11.50
C SER A 69 12.86 11.13 -10.34
N GLY A 70 11.86 10.73 -9.55
CA GLY A 70 12.08 9.91 -8.35
C GLY A 70 12.44 10.71 -7.09
N LYS A 71 12.44 12.05 -7.14
CA LYS A 71 12.66 12.93 -5.98
C LYS A 71 11.51 13.91 -5.77
N TYR A 72 11.29 14.34 -4.53
CA TYR A 72 10.27 15.34 -4.20
C TYR A 72 10.61 16.12 -2.91
N GLY A 73 9.80 17.12 -2.60
CA GLY A 73 9.86 17.85 -1.35
C GLY A 73 10.91 18.95 -1.33
N VAL A 74 11.21 19.46 -0.14
CA VAL A 74 12.09 20.62 0.02
C VAL A 74 13.51 20.31 -0.45
N ASN A 75 14.02 21.08 -1.41
CA ASN A 75 15.30 20.85 -2.09
C ASN A 75 15.44 19.43 -2.69
N CYS A 76 14.33 18.76 -3.00
CA CYS A 76 14.32 17.41 -3.59
C CYS A 76 15.06 16.35 -2.75
N ASN A 77 15.03 16.50 -1.42
CA ASN A 77 15.70 15.58 -0.50
C ASN A 77 14.94 14.27 -0.28
N GLU A 78 13.64 14.24 -0.54
CA GLU A 78 12.82 13.03 -0.39
C GLU A 78 12.82 12.21 -1.69
N SER A 79 12.59 10.91 -1.58
CA SER A 79 12.57 10.00 -2.73
C SER A 79 11.17 9.42 -2.91
N CYS A 80 10.68 9.40 -4.15
CA CYS A 80 9.41 8.79 -4.50
C CYS A 80 9.37 7.33 -4.05
N SER A 81 8.16 6.84 -3.72
CA SER A 81 7.98 5.43 -3.37
C SER A 81 8.35 4.53 -4.55
N ALA A 82 8.98 3.40 -4.24
CA ALA A 82 9.28 2.38 -5.24
C ALA A 82 8.02 1.68 -5.79
N HIS A 83 6.85 1.97 -5.23
CA HIS A 83 5.57 1.37 -5.59
C HIS A 83 4.63 2.36 -6.30
N CYS A 84 5.14 3.52 -6.73
CA CYS A 84 4.41 4.37 -7.66
C CYS A 84 4.33 3.67 -9.02
N ALA A 85 3.12 3.48 -9.54
CA ALA A 85 2.92 2.88 -10.84
C ALA A 85 3.52 3.73 -11.97
N GLY A 86 3.78 3.09 -13.12
CA GLY A 86 4.31 3.74 -14.32
C GLY A 86 5.83 3.62 -14.45
N THR A 87 6.44 4.50 -15.25
CA THR A 87 7.89 4.47 -15.50
C THR A 87 8.66 5.28 -14.46
N ASN A 88 9.78 4.72 -13.98
CA ASN A 88 10.74 5.38 -13.06
C ASN A 88 10.16 5.82 -11.71
N ASN A 89 9.09 5.18 -11.23
CA ASN A 89 8.47 5.49 -9.93
C ASN A 89 8.13 6.98 -9.80
N ALA A 90 7.57 7.55 -10.86
CA ALA A 90 7.29 8.98 -10.94
C ALA A 90 6.25 9.39 -9.89
N CYS A 91 6.55 10.45 -9.16
CA CYS A 91 5.65 11.07 -8.20
C CYS A 91 5.68 12.59 -8.35
N SER A 92 4.66 13.26 -7.83
CA SER A 92 4.58 14.70 -7.74
C SER A 92 5.79 15.25 -6.98
N HIS A 93 6.58 16.11 -7.64
CA HIS A 93 7.77 16.72 -7.05
C HIS A 93 7.44 17.59 -5.81
N ILE A 94 6.18 18.00 -5.65
CA ILE A 94 5.74 18.88 -4.55
C ILE A 94 5.51 18.08 -3.27
N ASN A 95 4.74 17.01 -3.33
CA ASN A 95 4.21 16.30 -2.15
C ASN A 95 4.48 14.79 -2.16
N GLY A 96 5.08 14.24 -3.21
CA GLY A 96 5.43 12.83 -3.29
C GLY A 96 4.29 11.90 -3.71
N SER A 97 3.11 12.44 -4.04
CA SER A 97 1.97 11.62 -4.46
C SER A 97 2.22 10.97 -5.82
N CYS A 98 1.96 9.67 -5.95
CA CYS A 98 2.13 8.93 -7.20
C CYS A 98 1.01 9.31 -8.19
N VAL A 99 1.40 9.80 -9.36
CA VAL A 99 0.47 10.39 -10.34
C VAL A 99 -0.36 9.31 -11.05
N GLU A 100 0.27 8.18 -11.36
CA GLU A 100 -0.36 7.03 -12.04
C GLU A 100 -0.97 6.01 -11.05
N GLY A 101 -1.03 6.36 -9.76
CA GLY A 101 -1.47 5.47 -8.69
C GLY A 101 -0.38 4.50 -8.24
N CYS A 102 -0.82 3.37 -7.65
CA CYS A 102 0.07 2.41 -6.99
C CYS A 102 0.18 1.09 -7.73
N ASP A 103 1.34 0.46 -7.58
CA ASP A 103 1.54 -0.93 -7.97
C ASP A 103 0.58 -1.87 -7.22
N PRO A 104 0.29 -3.07 -7.80
CA PRO A 104 -0.58 -4.04 -7.16
C PRO A 104 -0.14 -4.36 -5.72
N GLY A 105 -1.08 -4.25 -4.78
CA GLY A 105 -0.83 -4.52 -3.37
C GLY A 105 -0.42 -3.33 -2.52
N TYR A 106 -0.33 -2.13 -3.11
CA TYR A 106 -0.06 -0.89 -2.41
C TYR A 106 -1.20 0.12 -2.58
N THR A 107 -1.30 1.05 -1.64
CA THR A 107 -2.35 2.07 -1.55
C THR A 107 -1.86 3.33 -0.84
N GLY A 108 -2.74 4.34 -0.78
CA GLY A 108 -2.44 5.68 -0.30
C GLY A 108 -1.82 6.56 -1.39
N GLU A 109 -1.81 7.88 -1.16
CA GLU A 109 -1.36 8.85 -2.16
C GLU A 109 0.11 8.66 -2.56
N THR A 110 0.95 8.17 -1.64
CA THR A 110 2.38 7.93 -1.85
C THR A 110 2.73 6.45 -2.02
N CYS A 111 1.74 5.56 -2.10
CA CYS A 111 1.93 4.12 -2.30
C CYS A 111 2.84 3.41 -1.29
N ASN A 112 3.00 3.97 -0.09
CA ASN A 112 3.80 3.40 0.99
C ASN A 112 3.01 2.50 1.95
N GLN A 113 1.71 2.31 1.69
CA GLN A 113 0.85 1.47 2.51
C GLN A 113 0.52 0.20 1.75
N GLU A 114 0.68 -0.96 2.37
CA GLU A 114 0.17 -2.21 1.82
C GLU A 114 -1.36 -2.20 1.81
N CYS A 115 -1.95 -3.03 0.95
CA CYS A 115 -3.40 -3.23 1.00
C CYS A 115 -3.83 -3.70 2.39
N PRO A 116 -4.97 -3.19 2.90
CA PRO A 116 -5.49 -3.62 4.19
C PRO A 116 -5.82 -5.11 4.16
N SER A 117 -5.72 -5.76 5.32
CA SER A 117 -5.96 -7.19 5.48
C SER A 117 -7.27 -7.63 4.81
N GLY A 118 -7.20 -8.75 4.08
CA GLY A 118 -8.35 -9.28 3.33
C GLY A 118 -8.53 -8.65 1.93
N LYS A 119 -7.65 -7.73 1.50
CA LYS A 119 -7.68 -7.14 0.16
C LYS A 119 -6.34 -7.24 -0.56
N TYR A 120 -6.38 -7.22 -1.89
CA TYR A 120 -5.17 -7.31 -2.71
C TYR A 120 -5.34 -6.69 -4.11
N GLY A 121 -4.24 -6.61 -4.85
CA GLY A 121 -4.19 -6.17 -6.25
C GLY A 121 -4.18 -4.66 -6.44
N VAL A 122 -4.38 -4.20 -7.68
CA VAL A 122 -4.38 -2.77 -8.02
C VAL A 122 -5.47 -2.04 -7.25
N ASN A 123 -5.10 -0.94 -6.58
CA ASN A 123 -5.98 -0.14 -5.71
C ASN A 123 -6.68 -0.96 -4.62
N CYS A 124 -6.17 -2.14 -4.27
CA CYS A 124 -6.78 -3.03 -3.28
C CYS A 124 -8.25 -3.40 -3.57
N ASN A 125 -8.61 -3.51 -4.85
CA ASN A 125 -10.00 -3.73 -5.26
C ASN A 125 -10.43 -5.20 -5.24
N LYS A 126 -9.51 -6.15 -5.05
CA LYS A 126 -9.82 -7.58 -4.91
C LYS A 126 -9.87 -7.96 -3.44
N ARG A 127 -10.65 -9.00 -3.12
CA ARG A 127 -10.79 -9.55 -1.77
C ARG A 127 -10.20 -10.95 -1.70
N CYS A 128 -9.48 -11.24 -0.62
CA CYS A 128 -8.99 -12.58 -0.33
C CYS A 128 -10.14 -13.60 -0.31
N SER A 129 -9.85 -14.85 -0.67
CA SER A 129 -10.84 -15.92 -0.55
C SER A 129 -11.24 -16.11 0.90
N ALA A 130 -12.52 -16.42 1.12
CA ALA A 130 -13.05 -16.79 2.44
C ALA A 130 -12.53 -18.15 2.93
N HIS A 131 -11.79 -18.88 2.09
CA HIS A 131 -11.24 -20.20 2.37
C HIS A 131 -9.71 -20.19 2.50
N CYS A 132 -9.10 -19.00 2.60
CA CYS A 132 -7.72 -18.90 3.07
C CYS A 132 -7.67 -19.34 4.54
N ALA A 133 -6.86 -20.34 4.85
CA ALA A 133 -6.65 -20.78 6.23
C ALA A 133 -6.00 -19.66 7.07
N GLY A 134 -6.11 -19.77 8.39
CA GLY A 134 -5.51 -18.83 9.34
C GLY A 134 -6.48 -17.72 9.80
N THR A 135 -5.94 -16.60 10.27
CA THR A 135 -6.74 -15.50 10.82
C THR A 135 -7.22 -14.53 9.72
N ALA A 136 -8.50 -14.15 9.81
CA ALA A 136 -9.13 -13.10 9.01
C ALA A 136 -8.98 -13.25 7.48
N ASN A 137 -8.93 -14.49 6.96
CA ASN A 137 -8.79 -14.77 5.53
C ASN A 137 -7.56 -14.05 4.93
N ALA A 138 -6.44 -14.05 5.64
CA ALA A 138 -5.24 -13.34 5.22
C ALA A 138 -4.66 -13.96 3.94
N CYS A 139 -4.42 -13.11 2.95
CA CYS A 139 -3.75 -13.47 1.71
C CYS A 139 -2.71 -12.41 1.37
N SER A 140 -1.78 -12.76 0.46
CA SER A 140 -0.80 -11.81 -0.05
C SER A 140 -1.50 -10.57 -0.62
N HIS A 141 -1.14 -9.39 -0.11
CA HIS A 141 -1.66 -8.12 -0.58
C HIS A 141 -1.36 -7.86 -2.07
N ILE A 142 -0.34 -8.52 -2.64
CA ILE A 142 0.07 -8.35 -4.04
C ILE A 142 -0.83 -9.16 -4.98
N ASN A 143 -0.86 -10.48 -4.82
CA ASN A 143 -1.47 -11.39 -5.80
C ASN A 143 -2.69 -12.17 -5.28
N GLY A 144 -2.98 -12.11 -3.99
CA GLY A 144 -4.14 -12.77 -3.37
C GLY A 144 -3.91 -14.22 -2.96
N SER A 145 -2.67 -14.73 -3.05
CA SER A 145 -2.37 -16.11 -2.65
C SER A 145 -2.45 -16.26 -1.13
N CYS A 146 -3.11 -17.31 -0.65
CA CYS A 146 -3.30 -17.58 0.77
C CYS A 146 -1.98 -18.09 1.39
N VAL A 147 -1.49 -17.41 2.42
CA VAL A 147 -0.16 -17.65 2.99
C VAL A 147 -0.11 -18.94 3.82
N GLU A 148 -1.20 -19.23 4.54
CA GLU A 148 -1.35 -20.41 5.40
C GLU A 148 -1.99 -21.61 4.66
N GLY A 149 -2.17 -21.50 3.34
CA GLY A 149 -2.89 -22.49 2.54
C GLY A 149 -4.41 -22.37 2.62
N CYS A 150 -5.11 -23.48 2.34
CA CYS A 150 -6.56 -23.51 2.21
C CYS A 150 -7.26 -24.27 3.32
N ASP A 151 -8.47 -23.83 3.63
CA ASP A 151 -9.40 -24.61 4.45
C ASP A 151 -9.71 -25.98 3.83
N PRO A 152 -10.10 -26.99 4.64
CA PRO A 152 -10.47 -28.30 4.14
C PRO A 152 -11.51 -28.23 3.04
N GLY A 153 -11.25 -28.92 1.93
CA GLY A 153 -12.14 -28.94 0.77
C GLY A 153 -11.87 -27.88 -0.29
N TYR A 154 -10.89 -27.01 -0.09
CA TYR A 154 -10.47 -26.02 -1.07
C TYR A 154 -8.99 -26.18 -1.46
N THR A 155 -8.64 -25.71 -2.65
CA THR A 155 -7.31 -25.83 -3.24
C THR A 155 -6.98 -24.68 -4.19
N GLY A 156 -5.76 -24.69 -4.72
CA GLY A 156 -5.16 -23.62 -5.51
C GLY A 156 -4.56 -22.52 -4.64
N GLU A 157 -3.71 -21.67 -5.22
CA GLU A 157 -2.98 -20.62 -4.48
C GLU A 157 -3.91 -19.62 -3.79
N THR A 158 -5.09 -19.37 -4.36
CA THR A 158 -6.07 -18.41 -3.84
C THR A 158 -7.24 -19.09 -3.13
N CYS A 159 -7.23 -20.42 -2.97
CA CYS A 159 -8.29 -21.19 -2.31
C CYS A 159 -9.70 -20.92 -2.85
N ASN A 160 -9.83 -20.68 -4.15
CA ASN A 160 -11.11 -20.45 -4.83
C ASN A 160 -11.62 -21.68 -5.58
N GLN A 161 -10.87 -22.79 -5.54
CA GLN A 161 -11.23 -24.04 -6.19
C GLN A 161 -11.63 -25.05 -5.13
N GLU A 162 -12.77 -25.70 -5.31
CA GLU A 162 -13.11 -26.88 -4.50
C GLU A 162 -12.19 -28.05 -4.83
N CYS A 163 -12.06 -29.01 -3.91
CA CYS A 163 -11.36 -30.24 -4.22
C CYS A 163 -11.98 -30.94 -5.44
N PRO A 164 -11.14 -31.52 -6.31
CA PRO A 164 -11.65 -32.27 -7.45
C PRO A 164 -12.51 -33.43 -6.98
N SER A 165 -13.52 -33.80 -7.78
CA SER A 165 -14.44 -34.88 -7.46
C SER A 165 -13.70 -36.16 -7.05
N GLY A 166 -14.15 -36.78 -5.96
CA GLY A 166 -13.49 -37.96 -5.40
C GLY A 166 -12.37 -37.64 -4.40
N LYS A 167 -12.06 -36.37 -4.13
CA LYS A 167 -11.09 -35.95 -3.10
C LYS A 167 -11.70 -35.01 -2.07
N TYR A 168 -11.11 -34.99 -0.88
CA TYR A 168 -11.56 -34.13 0.22
C TYR A 168 -10.46 -33.80 1.23
N GLY A 169 -10.79 -32.88 2.16
CA GLY A 169 -9.94 -32.51 3.30
C GLY A 169 -8.89 -31.44 2.96
N VAL A 170 -7.95 -31.23 3.89
CA VAL A 170 -6.85 -30.25 3.73
C VAL A 170 -6.00 -30.63 2.52
N ASN A 171 -5.73 -29.66 1.64
CA ASN A 171 -5.00 -29.85 0.38
C ASN A 171 -5.57 -30.94 -0.54
N CYS A 172 -6.83 -31.36 -0.34
CA CYS A 172 -7.46 -32.44 -1.10
C CYS A 172 -6.66 -33.75 -1.06
N ASN A 173 -6.01 -34.05 0.07
CA ASN A 173 -5.13 -35.21 0.20
C ASN A 173 -5.85 -36.52 0.57
N LYS A 174 -7.16 -36.48 0.87
CA LYS A 174 -7.97 -37.68 1.15
C LYS A 174 -8.83 -38.03 -0.06
N SER A 175 -9.15 -39.31 -0.19
CA SER A 175 -9.97 -39.84 -1.30
C SER A 175 -11.30 -40.33 -0.78
N CYS A 176 -12.39 -40.03 -1.48
CA CYS A 176 -13.72 -40.53 -1.17
C CYS A 176 -13.74 -42.06 -1.14
N SER A 177 -14.56 -42.63 -0.26
CA SER A 177 -14.80 -44.06 -0.24
C SER A 177 -15.45 -44.50 -1.55
N ALA A 178 -14.97 -45.60 -2.12
CA ALA A 178 -15.61 -46.26 -3.26
C ALA A 178 -16.99 -46.86 -2.91
N HIS A 179 -17.40 -46.76 -1.63
CA HIS A 179 -18.66 -47.27 -1.13
C HIS A 179 -19.70 -46.18 -0.86
N CYS A 180 -19.40 -44.92 -1.18
CA CYS A 180 -20.42 -43.89 -1.26
C CYS A 180 -21.42 -44.26 -2.36
N ALA A 181 -22.70 -44.29 -2.02
CA ALA A 181 -23.75 -44.34 -3.04
C ALA A 181 -23.78 -43.01 -3.81
N GLY A 182 -24.27 -43.03 -5.06
CA GLY A 182 -24.34 -41.87 -5.95
C GLY A 182 -23.46 -41.99 -7.20
N THR A 183 -23.49 -40.97 -8.06
CA THR A 183 -22.67 -40.92 -9.27
C THR A 183 -21.20 -40.61 -8.95
N ASN A 184 -20.28 -41.33 -9.61
CA ASN A 184 -18.83 -41.11 -9.56
C ASN A 184 -18.16 -41.23 -8.18
N ASN A 185 -18.75 -41.95 -7.21
CA ASN A 185 -18.25 -42.01 -5.83
C ASN A 185 -18.04 -40.60 -5.21
N ALA A 186 -18.90 -39.64 -5.58
CA ALA A 186 -18.80 -38.28 -5.10
C ALA A 186 -19.14 -38.24 -3.59
N CYS A 187 -18.22 -37.68 -2.81
CA CYS A 187 -18.41 -37.38 -1.40
C CYS A 187 -18.21 -35.87 -1.19
N SER A 188 -18.61 -35.37 -0.02
CA SER A 188 -18.36 -33.98 0.37
C SER A 188 -16.86 -33.66 0.30
N HIS A 189 -16.51 -32.66 -0.50
CA HIS A 189 -15.14 -32.19 -0.67
C HIS A 189 -14.53 -31.68 0.67
N ILE A 190 -15.36 -31.30 1.64
CA ILE A 190 -14.89 -30.79 2.95
C ILE A 190 -14.48 -31.95 3.86
N ASN A 191 -15.38 -32.90 4.12
CA ASN A 191 -15.23 -33.89 5.20
C ASN A 191 -15.30 -35.35 4.75
N GLY A 192 -15.56 -35.62 3.47
CA GLY A 192 -15.59 -36.97 2.92
C GLY A 192 -16.91 -37.71 3.11
N SER A 193 -17.94 -37.05 3.64
CA SER A 193 -19.24 -37.68 3.88
C SER A 193 -19.98 -37.99 2.57
N CYS A 194 -20.66 -39.15 2.52
CA CYS A 194 -21.44 -39.59 1.37
C CYS A 194 -22.89 -39.14 1.53
N ALA A 195 -23.32 -38.14 0.73
CA ALA A 195 -24.66 -37.54 0.85
C ALA A 195 -25.80 -38.54 0.53
N GLU A 196 -25.59 -39.43 -0.44
CA GLU A 196 -26.57 -40.45 -0.84
C GLU A 196 -26.49 -41.74 0.01
N GLY A 197 -25.69 -41.71 1.09
CA GLY A 197 -25.47 -42.88 1.95
C GLY A 197 -24.48 -43.89 1.36
N CYS A 198 -24.57 -45.14 1.82
CA CYS A 198 -23.60 -46.19 1.52
C CYS A 198 -24.19 -47.32 0.68
N PHE A 199 -23.35 -47.93 -0.16
CA PHE A 199 -23.72 -49.20 -0.79
C PHE A 199 -24.00 -50.31 0.26
N PRO A 200 -24.83 -51.32 -0.09
CA PRO A 200 -25.12 -52.43 0.80
C PRO A 200 -23.85 -53.08 1.39
N GLY A 201 -23.89 -53.37 2.69
CA GLY A 201 -22.74 -53.92 3.41
C GLY A 201 -21.79 -52.85 3.98
N TYR A 202 -22.03 -51.56 3.75
CA TYR A 202 -21.24 -50.45 4.31
C TYR A 202 -22.09 -49.50 5.16
N THR A 203 -21.46 -48.81 6.10
CA THR A 203 -22.11 -47.88 7.04
C THR A 203 -21.17 -46.76 7.50
N GLY A 204 -21.72 -45.76 8.21
CA GLY A 204 -21.03 -44.55 8.66
C GLY A 204 -21.06 -43.43 7.62
N GLU A 205 -20.73 -42.21 8.04
CA GLU A 205 -20.83 -41.01 7.18
C GLU A 205 -19.93 -41.07 5.95
N THR A 206 -18.75 -41.69 6.06
CA THR A 206 -17.79 -41.86 4.95
C THR A 206 -17.87 -43.23 4.28
N CYS A 207 -18.79 -44.10 4.70
CA CYS A 207 -18.96 -45.47 4.16
C CYS A 207 -17.68 -46.34 4.17
N GLU A 208 -16.74 -46.09 5.08
CA GLU A 208 -15.51 -46.91 5.22
C GLU A 208 -15.72 -48.16 6.07
N LYS A 209 -16.78 -48.20 6.91
CA LYS A 209 -17.04 -49.31 7.84
C LYS A 209 -17.92 -50.36 7.17
N ARG A 210 -17.55 -51.64 7.28
CA ARG A 210 -18.43 -52.76 6.89
C ARG A 210 -19.50 -52.99 7.94
N LYS A 211 -20.72 -53.30 7.49
CA LYS A 211 -21.78 -53.87 8.34
C LYS A 211 -21.36 -55.30 8.67
N TYR A 212 -21.20 -55.61 9.95
CA TYR A 212 -21.07 -57.00 10.38
C TYR A 212 -22.37 -57.72 10.03
N ALA A 213 -22.29 -58.91 9.44
CA ALA A 213 -23.45 -59.75 9.27
C ALA A 213 -23.99 -60.08 10.67
N GLU A 214 -25.19 -59.62 10.99
CA GLU A 214 -25.93 -60.18 12.11
C GLU A 214 -26.11 -61.66 11.80
N ARG A 215 -25.39 -62.53 12.52
CA ARG A 215 -25.68 -63.96 12.52
C ARG A 215 -27.10 -64.08 13.08
N SER A 216 -28.07 -64.28 12.20
CA SER A 216 -29.40 -64.75 12.57
C SER A 216 -29.20 -66.01 13.42
N SER A 217 -29.52 -65.89 14.71
CA SER A 217 -29.51 -67.01 15.66
C SER A 217 -30.76 -67.87 15.45
#